data_AF-A0A5N9AF86-F1
#
_entry.id   AF-A0A5N9AF86-F1
#
_cell.length_a   1.000
_cell.length_b   1.000
_cell.length_c   1.000
_cell.angle_alpha   90.00
_cell.angle_beta   90.00
_cell.angle_gamma   90.00
#
_symmetry.space_group_name_H-M   'P 1'
#
loop_
_entity.id
_entity.type
_entity.pdbx_description
1 polymer ?
#
loop_
_entity_poly.entity_id
_entity_poly.type
_entity_poly.pdbx_seq_one_letter_code
_entity_poly.pdbx_strand_id
1 'polypeptide(L)'
;MSWQGQMGLIVRHLINDVDPDSYKFSDHRIETTLLVAAQLCQMNIDFTNTYTVNVESCELSPDPTEADSKDDAFITLICLRAACIIIGSEIRSESGNAISIKDGPSAIDLRGVTQTLAVLYKDLCEKYEHLSLEYRAGNSVAGQSILGPYSPASDNVTRGHMGHRAGGYFDY
;
A
#
# COMPACT_ATOMS: atom_id res chain seq x y z
N MET A 1 -2.14 -24.51 2.13
CA MET A 1 -3.51 -23.96 2.34
C MET A 1 -3.78 -23.01 1.18
N SER A 2 -4.98 -22.47 1.01
CA SER A 2 -5.28 -21.64 -0.17
C SER A 2 -4.55 -20.29 -0.13
N TRP A 3 -4.31 -19.73 1.06
CA TRP A 3 -3.62 -18.44 1.18
C TRP A 3 -2.17 -18.47 0.67
N GLN A 4 -1.40 -19.54 0.93
CA GLN A 4 -0.02 -19.63 0.45
C GLN A 4 0.04 -19.54 -1.08
N GLY A 5 -0.88 -20.23 -1.76
CA GLY A 5 -0.99 -20.21 -3.21
C GLY A 5 -1.43 -18.83 -3.73
N GLN A 6 -2.59 -18.35 -3.28
CA GLN A 6 -3.16 -17.11 -3.83
C GLN A 6 -2.33 -15.87 -3.47
N MET A 7 -2.01 -15.68 -2.19
CA MET A 7 -1.22 -14.52 -1.74
C MET A 7 0.22 -14.61 -2.24
N GLY A 8 0.81 -15.81 -2.24
CA GLY A 8 2.15 -16.03 -2.77
C GLY A 8 2.25 -15.66 -4.25
N LEU A 9 1.28 -16.08 -5.07
CA LEU A 9 1.21 -15.71 -6.48
C LEU A 9 1.04 -14.19 -6.68
N ILE A 10 0.23 -13.51 -5.87
CA ILE A 10 0.07 -12.05 -5.94
C ILE A 10 1.42 -11.37 -5.68
N VAL A 11 2.11 -11.73 -4.59
CA VAL A 11 3.40 -11.14 -4.24
C VAL A 11 4.45 -11.41 -5.31
N ARG A 12 4.50 -12.63 -5.86
CA ARG A 12 5.39 -12.99 -6.99
C ARG A 12 5.20 -12.06 -8.19
N HIS A 13 3.96 -11.73 -8.55
CA HIS A 13 3.70 -10.77 -9.62
C HIS A 13 4.10 -9.34 -9.25
N LEU A 14 3.89 -8.91 -8.00
CA LEU A 14 4.29 -7.58 -7.54
C LEU A 14 5.80 -7.35 -7.57
N ILE A 15 6.60 -8.40 -7.32
CA ILE A 15 8.07 -8.33 -7.30
C ILE A 15 8.71 -8.84 -8.60
N ASN A 16 7.90 -9.19 -9.61
CA ASN A 16 8.35 -9.76 -10.88
C ASN A 16 9.16 -11.07 -10.74
N ASP A 17 8.80 -11.93 -9.78
CA ASP A 17 9.36 -13.28 -9.58
C ASP A 17 8.37 -14.35 -10.09
N VAL A 18 8.10 -14.30 -11.40
CA VAL A 18 6.99 -15.00 -12.07
C VAL A 18 7.40 -16.23 -12.88
N ASP A 19 8.71 -16.46 -13.05
CA ASP A 19 9.23 -17.58 -13.85
C ASP A 19 9.32 -18.87 -13.01
N PRO A 20 8.45 -19.88 -13.26
CA PRO A 20 8.44 -21.11 -12.47
C PRO A 20 9.70 -21.95 -12.61
N ASP A 21 10.44 -21.80 -13.71
CA ASP A 21 11.67 -22.56 -13.96
C ASP A 21 12.89 -21.89 -13.28
N SER A 22 12.77 -20.63 -12.86
CA SER A 22 13.88 -19.84 -12.33
C SER A 22 13.44 -18.80 -11.28
N TYR A 23 12.68 -19.22 -10.26
CA TYR A 23 12.35 -18.32 -9.16
C TYR A 23 13.58 -17.82 -8.40
N LYS A 24 13.63 -16.52 -8.16
CA LYS A 24 14.65 -15.87 -7.30
C LYS A 24 14.39 -16.17 -5.83
N PHE A 25 13.13 -16.22 -5.41
CA PHE A 25 12.73 -16.47 -4.03
C PHE A 25 12.05 -17.83 -3.89
N SER A 26 12.46 -18.60 -2.88
CA SER A 26 11.77 -19.84 -2.52
C SER A 26 10.37 -19.55 -2.01
N ASP A 27 9.44 -20.49 -2.20
CA ASP A 27 8.06 -20.37 -1.69
C ASP A 27 8.05 -20.09 -0.19
N HIS A 28 8.86 -20.82 0.58
CA HIS A 28 9.03 -20.60 2.01
C HIS A 28 9.44 -19.16 2.35
N ARG A 29 10.31 -18.51 1.57
CA ARG A 29 10.68 -17.11 1.79
C ARG A 29 9.50 -16.16 1.53
N ILE A 30 8.71 -16.41 0.50
CA ILE A 30 7.52 -15.61 0.19
C ILE A 30 6.46 -15.77 1.30
N GLU A 31 6.16 -17.00 1.67
CA GLU A 31 5.16 -17.34 2.70
C GLU A 31 5.54 -16.77 4.07
N THR A 32 6.78 -16.96 4.52
CA THR A 32 7.24 -16.38 5.80
C THR A 32 7.24 -14.86 5.76
N THR A 33 7.57 -14.23 4.62
CA THR A 33 7.50 -12.78 4.50
C THR A 33 6.05 -12.26 4.57
N LEU A 34 5.10 -12.98 3.99
CA LEU A 34 3.67 -12.69 4.12
C LEU A 34 3.21 -12.74 5.59
N LEU A 35 3.64 -13.75 6.35
CA LEU A 35 3.28 -13.87 7.78
C LEU A 35 3.94 -12.78 8.64
N VAL A 36 5.20 -12.44 8.37
CA VAL A 36 5.87 -11.31 9.04
C VAL A 36 5.14 -10.00 8.71
N ALA A 37 4.75 -9.78 7.45
CA ALA A 37 3.96 -8.62 7.05
C ALA A 37 2.61 -8.59 7.79
N ALA A 38 1.90 -9.72 7.88
CA ALA A 38 0.65 -9.85 8.61
C ALA A 38 0.80 -9.47 10.09
N GLN A 39 1.82 -10.02 10.77
CA GLN A 39 2.11 -9.71 12.17
C GLN A 39 2.36 -8.21 12.38
N LEU A 40 3.12 -7.56 11.49
CA LEU A 40 3.41 -6.12 11.57
C LEU A 40 2.18 -5.26 11.26
N CYS A 41 1.33 -5.69 10.34
CA CYS A 41 0.09 -5.00 9.99
C CYS A 41 -0.93 -5.06 11.13
N GLN A 42 -1.08 -6.21 11.80
CA GLN A 42 -2.00 -6.37 12.92
C GLN A 42 -1.70 -5.46 14.12
N MET A 43 -0.44 -5.04 14.31
CA MET A 43 -0.11 -4.06 15.36
C MET A 43 -0.68 -2.65 15.09
N ASN A 44 -1.01 -2.36 13.83
CA ASN A 44 -1.34 -1.01 13.37
C ASN A 44 -2.74 -0.91 12.76
N ILE A 45 -3.34 -2.01 12.33
CA ILE A 45 -4.60 -2.02 11.59
C ILE A 45 -5.52 -3.06 12.24
N ASP A 46 -6.70 -2.60 12.65
CA ASP A 46 -7.76 -3.47 13.16
C ASP A 46 -8.55 -4.04 11.97
N PHE A 47 -8.36 -5.32 11.70
CA PHE A 47 -9.12 -6.05 10.68
C PHE A 47 -10.47 -6.51 11.22
N THR A 48 -11.43 -6.76 10.32
CA THR A 48 -12.75 -7.27 10.72
C THR A 48 -12.66 -8.69 11.28
N ASN A 49 -11.80 -9.53 10.71
CA ASN A 49 -11.55 -10.88 11.16
C ASN A 49 -10.34 -10.93 12.08
N THR A 50 -10.41 -11.76 13.12
CA THR A 50 -9.27 -12.03 14.02
C THR A 50 -8.43 -13.16 13.45
N TYR A 51 -7.16 -12.87 13.12
CA TYR A 51 -6.22 -13.84 12.59
C TYR A 51 -5.15 -14.22 13.62
N THR A 52 -4.94 -15.51 13.80
CA THR A 52 -3.79 -16.07 14.50
C THR A 52 -2.67 -16.31 13.50
N VAL A 53 -1.57 -15.60 13.67
CA VAL A 53 -0.37 -15.69 12.81
C VAL A 53 0.74 -16.37 13.58
N ASN A 54 1.31 -17.43 13.02
CA ASN A 54 2.53 -18.04 13.53
C ASN A 54 3.57 -18.13 12.41
N VAL A 55 4.60 -17.29 12.52
CA VAL A 55 5.68 -17.18 11.53
C VAL A 55 6.58 -18.42 11.54
N GLU A 56 6.78 -19.07 12.70
CA GLU A 56 7.68 -20.21 12.83
C GLU A 56 7.07 -21.49 12.24
N SER A 57 5.77 -21.74 12.48
CA SER A 57 5.06 -22.90 11.93
C SER A 57 4.48 -22.67 10.54
N CYS A 58 4.63 -21.47 9.97
CA CYS A 58 4.03 -21.05 8.70
C CYS A 58 2.49 -21.19 8.69
N GLU A 59 1.84 -20.76 9.78
CA GLU A 59 0.40 -20.90 9.97
C GLU A 59 -0.31 -19.53 10.00
N LEU A 60 -1.46 -19.48 9.33
CA LEU A 60 -2.39 -18.38 9.31
C LEU A 60 -3.81 -18.94 9.43
N SER A 61 -4.53 -18.55 10.49
CA SER A 61 -5.88 -19.06 10.76
C SER A 61 -6.79 -17.96 11.32
N PRO A 62 -8.02 -17.78 10.80
CA PRO A 62 -8.60 -18.50 9.65
C PRO A 62 -7.93 -18.12 8.31
N ASP A 63 -8.08 -18.94 7.28
CA ASP A 63 -7.51 -18.65 5.96
C ASP A 63 -8.28 -17.49 5.29
N PRO A 64 -7.64 -16.33 5.00
CA PRO A 64 -8.33 -15.15 4.46
C PRO A 64 -8.81 -15.32 3.02
N THR A 65 -8.49 -16.43 2.35
CA THR A 65 -8.86 -16.73 0.96
C THR A 65 -10.03 -17.71 0.84
N GLU A 66 -10.42 -18.36 1.94
CA GLU A 66 -11.59 -19.25 1.98
C GLU A 66 -12.90 -18.46 1.94
N ALA A 67 -13.97 -19.05 1.42
CA ALA A 67 -15.23 -18.35 1.17
C ALA A 67 -15.88 -17.74 2.43
N ASP A 68 -15.78 -18.44 3.56
CA ASP A 68 -16.42 -18.03 4.82
C ASP A 68 -15.62 -16.97 5.60
N SER A 69 -14.30 -16.91 5.38
CA SER A 69 -13.37 -15.97 6.03
C SER A 69 -12.72 -15.02 5.03
N LYS A 70 -13.32 -14.85 3.85
CA LYS A 70 -12.75 -14.08 2.75
C LYS A 70 -12.56 -12.61 3.14
N ASP A 71 -11.33 -12.13 3.03
CA ASP A 71 -10.96 -10.76 3.39
C ASP A 71 -10.00 -10.16 2.36
N ASP A 72 -10.59 -9.59 1.31
CA ASP A 72 -9.84 -8.99 0.20
C ASP A 72 -8.97 -7.81 0.65
N ALA A 73 -9.40 -7.08 1.69
CA ALA A 73 -8.64 -5.96 2.23
C ALA A 73 -7.38 -6.44 2.97
N PHE A 74 -7.52 -7.46 3.82
CA PHE A 74 -6.40 -8.12 4.48
C PHE A 74 -5.41 -8.70 3.45
N ILE A 75 -5.91 -9.43 2.45
CA ILE A 75 -5.08 -10.01 1.38
C ILE A 75 -4.26 -8.91 0.69
N THR A 76 -4.91 -7.83 0.26
CA THR A 76 -4.27 -6.78 -0.53
C THR A 76 -3.23 -6.02 0.29
N LEU A 77 -3.58 -5.61 1.52
CA LEU A 77 -2.68 -4.86 2.40
C LEU A 77 -1.42 -5.66 2.74
N ILE A 78 -1.56 -6.96 3.04
CA ILE A 78 -0.44 -7.82 3.40
C ILE A 78 0.44 -8.12 2.20
N CYS A 79 -0.15 -8.38 1.02
CA CYS A 79 0.63 -8.59 -0.20
C CYS A 79 1.48 -7.35 -0.56
N LEU A 80 0.90 -6.15 -0.47
CA LEU A 80 1.63 -4.90 -0.70
C LEU A 80 2.74 -4.70 0.34
N ARG A 81 2.45 -4.96 1.63
CA ARG A 81 3.45 -4.84 2.69
C ARG A 81 4.60 -5.84 2.52
N ALA A 82 4.29 -7.08 2.17
CA ALA A 82 5.28 -8.12 1.89
C ALA A 82 6.16 -7.73 0.69
N ALA A 83 5.58 -7.21 -0.38
CA ALA A 83 6.34 -6.70 -1.53
C ALA A 83 7.30 -5.57 -1.13
N CYS A 84 6.87 -4.63 -0.26
CA CYS A 84 7.75 -3.58 0.28
C CYS A 84 8.95 -4.15 1.03
N ILE A 85 8.73 -5.17 1.88
CA ILE A 85 9.81 -5.83 2.65
C ILE A 85 10.81 -6.49 1.70
N ILE A 86 10.32 -7.21 0.68
CA ILE A 86 11.18 -7.90 -0.29
C ILE A 86 11.99 -6.91 -1.10
N ILE A 87 11.37 -5.91 -1.73
CA ILE A 87 12.11 -4.90 -2.52
C ILE A 87 13.08 -4.11 -1.63
N GLY A 88 12.70 -3.81 -0.38
CA GLY A 88 13.61 -3.21 0.60
C GLY A 88 14.86 -4.06 0.86
N SER A 89 14.71 -5.38 0.91
CA SER A 89 15.84 -6.31 1.03
C SER A 89 16.71 -6.35 -0.22
N GLU A 90 16.10 -6.23 -1.40
CA GLU A 90 16.79 -6.19 -2.69
C GLU A 90 17.61 -4.91 -2.88
N ILE A 91 17.08 -3.76 -2.46
CA ILE A 91 17.85 -2.50 -2.44
C ILE A 91 19.13 -2.67 -1.63
N ARG A 92 19.04 -3.31 -0.45
CA ARG A 92 20.20 -3.54 0.41
C ARG A 92 21.22 -4.46 -0.27
N SER A 93 20.76 -5.51 -0.95
CA SER A 93 21.61 -6.44 -1.71
C SER A 93 22.33 -5.72 -2.86
N GLU A 94 21.58 -5.05 -3.72
CA GLU A 94 22.13 -4.37 -4.90
C GLU A 94 22.98 -3.14 -4.56
N SER A 95 22.72 -2.50 -3.41
CA SER A 95 23.56 -1.39 -2.91
C SER A 95 25.00 -1.82 -2.62
N GLY A 96 25.22 -3.08 -2.26
CA GLY A 96 26.57 -3.64 -2.14
C GLY A 96 27.31 -3.75 -3.48
N ASN A 97 26.57 -3.86 -4.58
CA ASN A 97 27.10 -4.04 -5.94
C ASN A 97 27.16 -2.72 -6.75
N ALA A 98 26.82 -1.60 -6.11
CA ALA A 98 26.72 -0.29 -6.76
C ALA A 98 28.12 0.31 -7.02
N ILE A 99 28.74 -0.15 -8.11
CA ILE A 99 30.08 0.28 -8.54
C ILE A 99 29.97 1.30 -9.69
N SER A 100 30.80 2.34 -9.64
CA SER A 100 30.97 3.31 -10.74
C SER A 100 32.43 3.39 -11.13
N ILE A 101 32.78 2.92 -12.33
CA ILE A 101 34.13 3.02 -12.90
C ILE A 101 34.07 4.01 -14.06
N LYS A 102 35.01 4.96 -14.08
CA LYS A 102 35.20 5.88 -15.19
C LYS A 102 36.60 5.70 -15.75
N ASP A 103 36.69 5.46 -17.05
CA ASP A 103 37.93 5.39 -17.82
C ASP A 103 37.81 6.30 -19.05
N GLY A 104 38.34 7.52 -18.91
CA GLY A 104 38.23 8.57 -19.93
C GLY A 104 36.77 8.89 -20.30
N PRO A 105 36.35 8.79 -21.59
CA PRO A 105 34.97 9.01 -22.01
C PRO A 105 34.03 7.84 -21.70
N SER A 106 34.55 6.69 -21.27
CA SER A 106 33.76 5.48 -20.98
C SER A 106 33.45 5.40 -19.48
N ALA A 107 32.19 5.07 -19.14
CA ALA A 107 31.80 4.85 -17.76
C ALA A 107 30.83 3.68 -17.65
N ILE A 108 31.02 2.87 -16.61
CA ILE A 108 30.04 1.87 -16.16
C ILE A 108 29.58 2.35 -14.78
N ASP A 109 28.30 2.70 -14.67
CA ASP A 109 27.70 3.15 -13.42
C ASP A 109 26.50 2.27 -13.05
N LEU A 110 26.72 1.35 -12.11
CA LEU A 110 25.70 0.43 -11.61
C LEU A 110 24.85 1.07 -10.50
N ARG A 111 25.16 2.29 -10.04
CA ARG A 111 24.37 2.99 -9.02
C ARG A 111 22.96 3.34 -9.50
N GLY A 112 22.73 3.40 -10.81
CA GLY A 112 21.40 3.64 -11.38
C GLY A 112 20.40 2.55 -11.01
N VAL A 113 20.83 1.28 -10.93
CA VAL A 113 19.95 0.15 -10.60
C VAL A 113 19.38 0.30 -9.19
N THR A 114 20.22 0.61 -8.22
CA THR A 114 19.79 0.77 -6.82
C THR A 114 18.90 1.99 -6.63
N GLN A 115 19.14 3.06 -7.37
CA GLN A 115 18.26 4.23 -7.41
C GLN A 115 16.87 3.88 -7.95
N THR A 116 16.78 3.11 -9.03
CA THR A 116 15.47 2.68 -9.58
C THR A 116 14.72 1.78 -8.60
N LEU A 117 15.40 0.85 -7.94
CA LEU A 117 14.80 0.01 -6.90
C LEU A 117 14.32 0.85 -5.71
N ALA A 118 15.07 1.87 -5.31
CA ALA A 118 14.67 2.79 -4.23
C ALA A 118 13.40 3.58 -4.58
N VAL A 119 13.19 3.93 -5.86
CA VAL A 119 11.95 4.55 -6.33
C VAL A 119 10.79 3.55 -6.25
N LEU A 120 10.97 2.32 -6.72
CA LEU A 120 9.94 1.27 -6.65
C LEU A 120 9.54 0.94 -5.21
N TYR A 121 10.52 0.85 -4.31
CA TYR A 121 10.26 0.66 -2.87
C TYR A 121 9.40 1.78 -2.30
N LYS A 122 9.71 3.04 -2.63
CA LYS A 122 8.91 4.19 -2.17
C LYS A 122 7.49 4.13 -2.72
N ASP A 123 7.33 3.87 -4.02
CA ASP A 123 6.02 3.77 -4.67
C ASP A 123 5.14 2.67 -4.03
N LEU A 124 5.70 1.47 -3.78
CA LEU A 124 4.95 0.40 -3.11
C LEU A 124 4.63 0.74 -1.66
N CYS A 125 5.56 1.35 -0.92
CA CYS A 125 5.32 1.78 0.45
C CYS A 125 4.21 2.85 0.51
N GLU A 126 4.25 3.83 -0.40
CA GLU A 126 3.24 4.88 -0.49
C GLU A 126 1.86 4.30 -0.83
N LYS A 127 1.78 3.34 -1.76
CA LYS A 127 0.53 2.62 -2.07
C LYS A 127 -0.01 1.85 -0.86
N TYR A 128 0.87 1.20 -0.09
CA TYR A 128 0.47 0.55 1.16
C TYR A 128 -0.08 1.55 2.18
N GLU A 129 0.62 2.66 2.42
CA GLU A 129 0.17 3.69 3.38
C GLU A 129 -1.16 4.31 2.93
N HIS A 130 -1.32 4.62 1.65
CA HIS A 130 -2.57 5.12 1.08
C HIS A 130 -3.71 4.13 1.28
N LEU A 131 -3.52 2.85 0.93
CA LEU A 131 -4.53 1.82 1.10
C LEU A 131 -4.87 1.60 2.58
N SER A 132 -3.87 1.68 3.47
CA SER A 132 -4.09 1.55 4.91
C SER A 132 -4.93 2.71 5.46
N LEU A 133 -4.72 3.92 4.95
CA LEU A 133 -5.49 5.09 5.30
C LEU A 133 -6.92 4.98 4.78
N GLU A 134 -7.10 4.56 3.53
CA GLU A 134 -8.40 4.34 2.90
C GLU A 134 -9.21 3.27 3.63
N TYR A 135 -8.56 2.17 4.02
CA TYR A 135 -9.16 1.12 4.83
C TYR A 135 -9.61 1.65 6.20
N ARG A 136 -8.76 2.41 6.89
CA ARG A 136 -9.10 3.06 8.17
C ARG A 136 -10.19 4.13 8.04
N ALA A 137 -10.26 4.82 6.90
CA ALA A 137 -11.31 5.78 6.58
C ALA A 137 -12.65 5.10 6.21
N GLY A 138 -12.72 3.77 6.32
CA GLY A 138 -13.93 2.98 6.14
C GLY A 138 -14.34 2.80 4.68
N ASN A 139 -13.38 2.84 3.74
CA ASN A 139 -13.65 2.78 2.30
C ASN A 139 -14.74 3.80 1.88
N SER A 140 -14.79 4.93 2.57
CA SER A 140 -15.68 6.04 2.26
C SER A 140 -14.91 7.05 1.42
N VAL A 141 -15.59 7.70 0.47
CA VAL A 141 -15.04 8.88 -0.23
C VAL A 141 -14.94 10.02 0.79
N ALA A 142 -13.96 9.95 1.67
CA ALA A 142 -13.69 10.94 2.69
C ALA A 142 -13.02 12.15 2.03
N GLY A 143 -13.85 13.12 1.58
CA GLY A 143 -13.38 14.48 1.36
C GLY A 143 -13.15 14.94 -0.08
N GLN A 144 -13.86 14.41 -1.09
CA GLN A 144 -13.92 15.11 -2.37
C GLN A 144 -14.89 16.30 -2.27
N SER A 145 -14.42 17.45 -1.77
CA SER A 145 -15.16 18.69 -1.93
C SER A 145 -14.88 19.26 -3.32
N ILE A 146 -15.80 19.08 -4.25
CA ILE A 146 -15.86 19.97 -5.42
C ILE A 146 -16.40 21.31 -4.92
N LEU A 147 -15.48 22.20 -4.54
CA LEU A 147 -15.83 23.61 -4.30
C LEU A 147 -16.01 24.28 -5.66
N GLY A 148 -17.19 24.09 -6.26
CA GLY A 148 -17.69 25.07 -7.21
C GLY A 148 -17.88 26.42 -6.52
N PRO A 149 -17.97 27.53 -7.26
CA PRO A 149 -18.08 28.89 -6.70
C PRO A 149 -19.30 29.15 -5.79
N TYR A 150 -20.16 28.14 -5.51
CA TYR A 150 -21.38 28.24 -4.71
C TYR A 150 -21.52 27.14 -3.64
N SER A 151 -20.41 26.65 -3.08
CA SER A 151 -20.44 25.68 -1.97
C SER A 151 -20.99 26.29 -0.67
N PRO A 152 -21.79 25.58 0.15
CA PRO A 152 -22.40 26.08 1.40
C PRO A 152 -21.44 26.68 2.44
N ALA A 153 -20.13 26.36 2.36
CA ALA A 153 -19.11 26.97 3.22
C ALA A 153 -18.72 28.40 2.80
N SER A 154 -19.15 28.88 1.63
CA SER A 154 -18.84 30.24 1.14
C SER A 154 -19.78 31.32 1.69
N ASP A 155 -20.97 30.97 2.22
CA ASP A 155 -21.95 31.96 2.72
C ASP A 155 -21.50 32.61 4.04
N ASN A 156 -20.61 31.96 4.79
CA ASN A 156 -20.16 32.46 6.10
C ASN A 156 -19.01 33.49 6.02
N VAL A 157 -18.40 33.68 4.85
CA VAL A 157 -17.24 34.58 4.69
C VAL A 157 -17.60 35.92 4.01
N THR A 158 -18.80 36.04 3.42
CA THR A 158 -19.12 37.18 2.53
C THR A 158 -20.37 37.97 2.91
N ARG A 159 -20.78 37.98 4.18
CA ARG A 159 -21.77 38.96 4.68
C ARG A 159 -21.17 39.99 5.62
N GLY A 160 -20.01 40.50 5.24
CA GLY A 160 -19.54 41.83 5.62
C GLY A 160 -19.74 42.76 4.43
N HIS A 161 -20.75 43.63 4.51
CA HIS A 161 -20.99 44.80 3.65
C HIS A 161 -21.80 44.63 2.35
N MET A 162 -22.60 45.69 2.08
CA MET A 162 -23.54 45.98 0.97
C MET A 162 -24.98 45.45 1.20
N GLY A 163 -26.05 46.25 1.29
CA GLY A 163 -26.27 47.65 0.93
C GLY A 163 -27.56 47.80 0.09
N HIS A 164 -28.68 48.08 0.77
CA HIS A 164 -29.93 48.74 0.32
C HIS A 164 -30.87 48.18 -0.79
N ARG A 165 -32.18 48.23 -0.45
CA ARG A 165 -33.45 48.17 -1.27
C ARG A 165 -33.87 46.79 -1.79
N ALA A 166 -35.10 46.29 -1.67
CA ALA A 166 -36.42 46.73 -1.19
C ALA A 166 -37.20 45.43 -0.80
N GLY A 167 -38.02 45.31 0.25
CA GLY A 167 -39.34 45.94 0.44
C GLY A 167 -40.47 44.90 0.23
N GLY A 168 -41.18 44.50 1.30
CA GLY A 168 -42.42 43.68 1.24
C GLY A 168 -42.54 42.65 2.37
N TYR A 169 -42.87 43.08 3.59
CA TYR A 169 -44.15 42.92 4.33
C TYR A 169 -44.33 41.58 5.06
N PHE A 170 -44.32 41.67 6.39
CA PHE A 170 -44.72 40.64 7.35
C PHE A 170 -46.25 40.68 7.49
N ASP A 171 -46.87 39.50 7.60
CA ASP A 171 -48.16 39.34 8.28
C ASP A 171 -48.02 38.22 9.33
N TYR A 172 -48.74 38.44 10.44
CA TYR A 172 -48.61 37.93 11.81
C TYR A 172 -48.46 36.42 12.02
#